data_AF-A0A077YAL0-F1
#
_entry.id   AF-A0A077YAL0-F1
#
_cell.length_a   1.000
_cell.length_b   1.000
_cell.length_c   1.000
_cell.angle_alpha   90.00
_cell.angle_beta   90.00
_cell.angle_gamma   90.00
#
_symmetry.space_group_name_H-M   'P 1'
#
loop_
_entity.id
_entity.type
_entity.pdbx_description
1 polymer ?
#
loop_
_entity_poly.entity_id
_entity_poly.type
_entity_poly.pdbx_seq_one_letter_code
_entity_poly.pdbx_strand_id
1 'polypeptide(L)'
;MKTDQTKELTTGLYDLRNKNANELAEIIKAHKENKQNNLSKIDKAIEIENIKQMKKFAESQAECFNMCRMSLKERFKNDLEQYKNLNNNNNNLNFDENNVINLEKKYNNLEQELCFDACSKKYKYLFNGIV
;
A
#
# COMPACT_ATOMS: atom_id res chain seq x y z
N MET A 1 -27.66 -24.24 10.09
CA MET A 1 -27.79 -23.20 11.12
C MET A 1 -26.90 -22.04 10.72
N LYS A 2 -27.47 -20.97 10.16
CA LYS A 2 -26.72 -19.80 9.63
C LYS A 2 -27.58 -18.52 9.72
N THR A 3 -28.36 -18.40 10.79
CA THR A 3 -29.48 -17.45 10.89
C THR A 3 -29.43 -16.49 12.06
N ASP A 4 -28.51 -16.67 13.03
CA ASP A 4 -28.52 -15.87 14.26
C ASP A 4 -27.67 -14.59 14.17
N GLN A 5 -26.49 -14.65 13.53
CA GLN A 5 -25.60 -13.47 13.41
C GLN A 5 -26.20 -12.33 12.56
N THR A 6 -26.99 -12.66 11.53
CA THR A 6 -27.60 -11.66 10.65
C THR A 6 -28.73 -10.91 11.35
N LYS A 7 -29.47 -11.59 12.24
CA LYS A 7 -30.55 -10.97 13.02
C LYS A 7 -30.03 -9.97 14.05
N GLU A 8 -28.97 -10.31 14.78
CA GLU A 8 -28.35 -9.41 15.77
C GLU A 8 -27.82 -8.11 15.13
N LEU A 9 -27.14 -8.22 13.98
CA LEU A 9 -26.63 -7.07 13.24
C LEU A 9 -27.74 -6.14 12.76
N THR A 10 -28.86 -6.69 12.29
CA THR A 10 -30.00 -5.89 11.86
C THR A 10 -30.66 -5.17 13.04
N THR A 11 -30.84 -5.83 14.19
CA THR A 11 -31.46 -5.22 15.38
C THR A 11 -30.64 -4.05 15.92
N GLY A 12 -29.32 -4.21 16.03
CA GLY A 12 -28.44 -3.13 16.51
C GLY A 12 -28.43 -1.89 15.61
N LEU A 13 -28.54 -2.07 14.28
CA LEU A 13 -28.64 -0.95 13.33
C LEU A 13 -29.99 -0.21 13.40
N TYR A 14 -31.08 -0.93 13.66
CA TYR A 14 -32.40 -0.32 13.87
C TYR A 14 -32.43 0.51 15.16
N ASP A 15 -31.84 0.00 16.25
CA ASP A 15 -31.77 0.71 17.52
C ASP A 15 -30.91 1.98 17.45
N LEU A 16 -29.85 1.99 16.64
CA LEU A 16 -29.05 3.19 16.38
C LEU A 16 -29.81 4.21 15.53
N ARG A 17 -30.59 3.77 14.54
CA ARG A 17 -31.39 4.66 13.68
C ARG A 17 -32.48 5.43 14.42
N ASN A 18 -32.97 4.88 15.54
CA ASN A 18 -34.02 5.49 16.34
C ASN A 18 -33.48 6.47 17.41
N LYS A 19 -32.17 6.66 17.49
CA LYS A 19 -31.53 7.54 18.48
C LYS A 19 -31.24 8.92 17.91
N ASN A 20 -31.36 9.92 18.77
CA ASN A 20 -30.97 11.28 18.43
C ASN A 20 -29.44 11.45 18.48
N ALA A 21 -28.94 12.59 17.98
CA ALA A 21 -27.50 12.83 17.84
C ALA A 21 -26.75 12.76 19.19
N ASN A 22 -27.39 13.20 20.29
CA ASN A 22 -26.78 13.18 21.62
C ASN A 22 -26.70 11.76 22.17
N GLU A 23 -27.75 10.96 22.00
CA GLU A 23 -27.78 9.55 22.41
C GLU A 23 -26.75 8.72 21.63
N LEU A 24 -26.59 8.99 20.33
CA LEU A 24 -25.54 8.37 19.51
C LEU A 24 -24.15 8.79 19.99
N ALA A 25 -23.95 10.07 20.34
CA ALA A 25 -22.69 10.55 20.87
C ALA A 25 -22.33 9.88 22.21
N GLU A 26 -23.29 9.68 23.10
CA GLU A 26 -23.07 8.97 24.37
C GLU A 26 -22.74 7.50 24.17
N ILE A 27 -23.41 6.82 23.23
CA ILE A 27 -23.08 5.42 22.91
C ILE A 27 -21.67 5.32 22.34
N ILE A 28 -21.30 6.19 21.41
CA ILE A 28 -19.95 6.22 20.84
C ILE A 28 -18.91 6.49 21.92
N LYS A 29 -19.20 7.41 22.84
CA LYS A 29 -18.33 7.75 23.98
C LYS A 29 -18.15 6.54 24.91
N ALA A 30 -19.24 5.92 25.34
CA ALA A 30 -19.22 4.73 26.20
C ALA A 30 -18.47 3.56 25.54
N HIS A 31 -18.63 3.38 24.22
CA HIS A 31 -17.91 2.33 23.49
C HIS A 31 -16.42 2.61 23.39
N LYS A 32 -16.03 3.87 23.14
CA LYS A 32 -14.62 4.29 23.14
C LYS A 32 -13.99 4.09 24.52
N GLU A 33 -14.68 4.53 25.57
CA GLU A 33 -14.23 4.39 26.96
C GLU A 33 -14.12 2.91 27.37
N ASN A 34 -15.11 2.08 27.05
CA ASN A 34 -15.03 0.64 27.29
C ASN A 34 -13.89 -0.03 26.53
N LYS A 35 -13.69 0.31 25.26
CA LYS A 35 -12.55 -0.21 24.49
C LYS A 35 -11.23 0.22 25.12
N GLN A 36 -11.15 1.47 25.56
CA GLN A 36 -9.96 2.04 26.19
C GLN A 36 -9.71 1.50 27.60
N ASN A 37 -10.75 1.09 28.33
CA ASN A 37 -10.67 0.47 29.66
C ASN A 37 -10.38 -1.04 29.58
N ASN A 38 -10.86 -1.71 28.52
CA ASN A 38 -10.68 -3.15 28.32
C ASN A 38 -9.37 -3.51 27.61
N LEU A 39 -8.68 -2.55 26.97
CA LEU A 39 -7.30 -2.70 26.54
C LEU A 39 -6.39 -2.60 27.76
N SER A 40 -5.76 -3.73 28.16
CA SER A 40 -4.79 -3.71 29.25
C SER A 40 -3.62 -2.78 28.91
N LYS A 41 -2.87 -2.31 29.92
CA LYS A 41 -1.67 -1.50 29.67
C LYS A 41 -0.65 -2.24 28.77
N ILE A 42 -0.66 -3.57 28.81
CA ILE A 42 0.16 -4.43 27.96
C ILE A 42 -0.36 -4.40 26.52
N ASP A 43 -1.67 -4.53 26.30
CA ASP A 43 -2.27 -4.46 24.96
C ASP A 43 -2.04 -3.11 24.29
N LYS A 44 -2.13 -2.01 25.06
CA LYS A 44 -1.83 -0.67 24.54
C LYS A 44 -0.37 -0.51 24.13
N ALA A 45 0.57 -1.09 24.89
CA ALA A 45 1.99 -1.03 24.56
C ALA A 45 2.28 -1.87 23.30
N ILE A 46 1.64 -3.02 23.15
CA ILE A 46 1.73 -3.89 21.96
C ILE A 46 1.15 -3.17 20.74
N GLU A 47 -0.04 -2.57 20.83
CA GLU A 47 -0.63 -1.79 19.73
C GLU A 47 0.28 -0.64 19.28
N ILE A 48 0.87 0.10 20.23
CA ILE A 48 1.81 1.19 19.91
C ILE A 48 3.05 0.66 19.20
N GLU A 49 3.59 -0.48 19.65
CA GLU A 49 4.76 -1.09 19.03
C GLU A 49 4.44 -1.62 17.62
N ASN A 50 3.28 -2.27 17.45
CA ASN A 50 2.78 -2.71 16.16
C ASN A 50 2.63 -1.54 15.17
N ILE A 51 2.06 -0.41 15.61
CA ILE A 51 1.95 0.80 14.78
C ILE A 51 3.33 1.32 14.35
N LYS A 52 4.32 1.33 15.26
CA LYS A 52 5.69 1.74 14.92
C LYS A 52 6.32 0.79 13.90
N GLN A 53 6.14 -0.51 14.06
CA GLN A 53 6.67 -1.50 13.11
C GLN A 53 6.02 -1.37 11.73
N MET A 54 4.69 -1.19 11.66
CA MET A 54 3.97 -0.95 10.42
C MET A 54 4.44 0.34 9.72
N LYS A 55 4.65 1.42 10.48
CA LYS A 55 5.18 2.67 9.94
C LYS A 55 6.58 2.48 9.35
N LYS A 56 7.47 1.81 10.09
CA LYS A 56 8.84 1.51 9.64
C LYS A 56 8.85 0.63 8.38
N PHE A 57 7.94 -0.35 8.31
CA PHE A 57 7.76 -1.18 7.12
C PHE A 57 7.36 -0.33 5.90
N ALA A 58 6.34 0.51 6.04
CA ALA A 58 5.86 1.36 4.95
C ALA A 58 6.93 2.36 4.47
N GLU A 59 7.64 3.00 5.39
CA GLU A 59 8.74 3.93 5.07
C GLU A 59 9.88 3.21 4.32
N SER A 60 10.30 2.04 4.80
CA SER A 60 11.37 1.26 4.18
C SER A 60 10.99 0.73 2.79
N GLN A 61 9.73 0.29 2.63
CA GLN A 61 9.18 -0.15 1.35
C GLN A 61 9.14 1.02 0.36
N ALA A 62 8.71 2.21 0.79
CA ALA A 62 8.62 3.39 -0.05
C ALA A 62 10.00 3.90 -0.51
N GLU A 63 10.99 3.90 0.37
CA GLU A 63 12.37 4.25 0.01
C GLU A 63 12.95 3.31 -1.05
N CYS A 64 12.78 2.00 -0.86
CA CYS A 64 13.23 1.00 -1.83
C CYS A 64 12.51 1.14 -3.17
N PHE A 65 11.20 1.34 -3.15
CA PHE A 65 10.42 1.55 -4.36
C PHE A 65 10.92 2.78 -5.13
N ASN A 66 11.15 3.89 -4.43
CA ASN A 66 11.68 5.11 -5.03
C ASN A 66 13.06 4.90 -5.66
N MET A 67 13.98 4.21 -4.97
CA MET A 67 15.30 3.89 -5.52
C MET A 67 15.19 3.04 -6.79
N CYS A 68 14.41 1.96 -6.74
CA CYS A 68 14.21 1.07 -7.89
C CYS A 68 13.60 1.80 -9.09
N ARG A 69 12.59 2.64 -8.84
CA ARG A 69 11.97 3.50 -9.86
C ARG A 69 12.98 4.46 -10.50
N MET A 70 13.83 5.12 -9.71
CA MET A 70 14.84 6.03 -10.25
C MET A 70 15.84 5.28 -11.15
N SER A 71 16.32 4.11 -10.70
CA SER A 71 17.22 3.28 -11.51
C SER A 71 16.59 2.80 -12.82
N LEU A 72 15.30 2.43 -12.82
CA LEU A 72 14.58 2.08 -14.04
C LEU A 72 14.46 3.25 -15.02
N LYS A 73 14.14 4.45 -14.51
CA LYS A 73 14.08 5.66 -15.34
C LYS A 73 15.42 6.02 -15.97
N GLU A 74 16.51 5.90 -15.20
CA GLU A 74 17.86 6.14 -15.70
C GLU A 74 18.26 5.12 -16.76
N ARG A 75 17.96 3.85 -16.52
CA ARG A 75 18.18 2.80 -17.52
C ARG A 75 17.37 3.02 -18.80
N PHE A 76 16.10 3.41 -18.69
CA PHE A 76 15.27 3.76 -19.85
C PHE A 76 15.88 4.92 -20.65
N LYS A 77 16.37 5.97 -19.99
CA LYS A 77 17.06 7.08 -20.68
C LYS A 77 18.28 6.59 -21.46
N ASN A 78 19.12 5.76 -20.84
CA ASN A 78 20.32 5.20 -21.47
C ASN A 78 19.97 4.30 -22.66
N ASP A 79 18.98 3.42 -22.52
CA ASP A 79 18.51 2.54 -23.60
C ASP A 79 17.97 3.35 -24.78
N LEU A 80 17.22 4.43 -24.50
CA LEU A 80 16.65 5.31 -25.51
C LEU A 80 17.73 6.12 -26.25
N GLU A 81 18.77 6.56 -25.54
CA GLU A 81 19.92 7.23 -26.15
C GLU A 81 20.73 6.27 -27.03
N GLN A 82 20.99 5.04 -26.56
CA GLN A 82 21.64 4.02 -27.37
C GLN A 82 20.84 3.69 -28.63
N TYR A 83 19.52 3.56 -28.52
CA TYR A 83 18.65 3.32 -29.67
C TYR A 83 18.73 4.46 -30.70
N LYS A 84 18.71 5.73 -30.25
CA LYS A 84 18.90 6.89 -31.12
C LYS A 84 20.28 6.90 -31.80
N ASN A 85 21.33 6.57 -31.05
CA ASN A 85 22.71 6.57 -31.58
C ASN A 85 22.93 5.45 -32.61
N LEU A 86 22.33 4.27 -32.39
CA LEU A 86 22.35 3.17 -33.36
C LEU A 86 21.64 3.55 -34.67
N ASN A 87 20.54 4.30 -34.56
CA ASN A 87 19.86 4.82 -35.74
C ASN A 87 20.70 5.86 -36.50
N ASN A 88 21.30 6.81 -35.79
CA ASN A 88 22.10 7.87 -36.41
C ASN A 88 23.38 7.36 -37.09
N ASN A 89 23.97 6.25 -36.61
CA ASN A 89 25.22 5.70 -37.15
C ASN A 89 25.03 4.62 -38.23
N ASN A 90 23.85 4.00 -38.33
CA ASN A 90 23.53 3.03 -39.37
C ASN A 90 22.39 3.57 -40.25
N ASN A 91 22.77 4.23 -41.35
CA ASN A 91 21.87 4.71 -42.40
C ASN A 91 20.70 3.72 -42.66
N ASN A 92 19.46 4.17 -42.44
CA ASN A 92 18.15 3.52 -42.76
C ASN A 92 17.38 2.72 -41.70
N LEU A 93 17.61 2.85 -40.38
CA LEU A 93 16.64 2.34 -39.41
C LEU A 93 15.58 3.39 -39.07
N ASN A 94 14.41 3.38 -39.73
CA ASN A 94 13.32 4.31 -39.37
C ASN A 94 13.05 4.28 -37.85
N PHE A 95 13.17 5.44 -37.20
CA PHE A 95 12.87 5.61 -35.78
C PHE A 95 11.38 5.32 -35.59
N ASP A 96 11.07 4.16 -35.02
CA ASP A 96 9.68 3.76 -34.81
C ASP A 96 9.19 4.25 -33.46
N GLU A 97 8.36 5.30 -33.48
CA GLU A 97 7.73 5.87 -32.29
C GLU A 97 6.91 4.83 -31.51
N ASN A 98 6.34 3.82 -32.18
CA ASN A 98 5.61 2.75 -31.49
C ASN A 98 6.54 1.87 -30.64
N ASN A 99 7.79 1.67 -31.07
CA ASN A 99 8.78 0.94 -30.29
C ASN A 99 9.16 1.71 -29.02
N VAL A 100 9.24 3.04 -29.09
CA VAL A 100 9.49 3.90 -27.92
C VAL A 100 8.32 3.81 -26.93
N ILE A 101 7.07 3.94 -27.41
CA ILE A 101 5.86 3.80 -26.59
C ILE A 101 5.79 2.41 -25.93
N ASN A 102 6.14 1.35 -26.67
CA ASN A 102 6.17 -0.01 -26.14
C ASN A 102 7.28 -0.22 -25.09
N LEU A 103 8.44 0.41 -25.28
CA LEU A 103 9.52 0.42 -24.28
C LEU A 103 9.08 1.15 -23.01
N GLU A 104 8.45 2.31 -23.13
CA GLU A 104 7.93 3.07 -21.97
C GLU A 104 6.90 2.25 -21.19
N LYS A 105 5.94 1.61 -21.87
CA LYS A 105 4.96 0.71 -21.23
C LYS A 105 5.63 -0.46 -20.52
N LYS A 106 6.64 -1.10 -21.14
CA LYS A 106 7.40 -2.19 -20.50
C LYS A 106 8.10 -1.71 -19.23
N TYR A 107 8.74 -0.55 -19.26
CA TYR A 107 9.42 0.01 -18.08
C TYR A 107 8.44 0.37 -16.95
N ASN A 108 7.27 0.92 -17.28
CA ASN A 108 6.21 1.18 -16.29
C ASN A 108 5.66 -0.12 -15.67
N ASN A 109 5.50 -1.18 -16.46
CA ASN A 109 5.09 -2.49 -15.95
C ASN A 109 6.18 -3.12 -15.06
N LEU A 110 7.45 -3.02 -15.45
CA LEU A 110 8.58 -3.46 -14.63
C LEU A 110 8.67 -2.69 -13.31
N GLU A 111 8.35 -1.39 -13.31
CA GLU A 111 8.25 -0.58 -12.09
C GLU A 111 7.19 -1.13 -11.13
N GLN A 112 5.98 -1.43 -11.63
CA GLN A 112 4.93 -1.99 -10.77
C GLN A 112 5.20 -3.44 -10.34
N GLU A 113 5.61 -4.32 -11.26
CA GLU A 113 5.74 -5.75 -10.96
C GLU A 113 7.02 -6.08 -10.20
N LEU A 114 8.17 -5.49 -10.58
CA LEU A 114 9.45 -5.85 -9.97
C LEU A 114 9.77 -4.98 -8.76
N CYS A 115 9.62 -3.66 -8.86
CA CYS A 115 10.03 -2.79 -7.75
C CYS A 115 9.10 -2.96 -6.55
N PHE A 116 7.77 -2.97 -6.76
CA PHE A 116 6.85 -3.12 -5.65
C PHE A 116 6.96 -4.51 -4.98
N ASP A 117 6.95 -5.59 -5.76
CA ASP A 117 7.05 -6.95 -5.21
C ASP A 117 8.40 -7.22 -4.53
N ALA A 118 9.51 -6.84 -5.16
CA ALA A 118 10.84 -7.05 -4.58
C ALA A 118 11.05 -6.24 -3.29
N CYS A 119 10.62 -4.97 -3.27
CA CYS A 119 10.72 -4.15 -2.07
C CYS A 119 9.80 -4.64 -0.95
N SER A 120 8.58 -5.10 -1.28
CA SER A 120 7.67 -5.70 -0.30
C SER A 120 8.28 -6.96 0.33
N LYS A 121 8.86 -7.85 -0.48
CA LYS A 121 9.54 -9.07 -0.01
C LYS A 121 10.76 -8.74 0.84
N LYS A 122 11.58 -7.76 0.44
CA LYS A 122 12.79 -7.33 1.16
C LYS A 122 12.49 -6.91 2.59
N TYR A 123 11.39 -6.20 2.82
CA TYR A 123 11.02 -5.68 4.14
C TYR A 123 9.96 -6.49 4.88
N LYS A 124 9.52 -7.63 4.31
CA LYS A 124 8.51 -8.51 4.93
C LYS A 124 8.85 -8.90 6.37
N TYR A 125 10.14 -9.02 6.72
CA TYR A 125 10.56 -9.34 8.09
C TYR A 125 10.14 -8.29 9.12
N LEU A 126 9.91 -7.03 8.72
CA LEU A 126 9.39 -5.97 9.60
C LEU A 126 7.91 -6.18 9.95
N PHE A 127 7.21 -7.05 9.22
CA PHE A 127 5.83 -7.44 9.48
C PHE A 127 5.72 -8.71 10.34
N ASN A 128 6.78 -9.54 10.39
CA ASN A 128 6.78 -10.81 11.11
C ASN A 128 6.83 -10.68 12.65
N GLY A 129 6.93 -9.45 13.18
CA GLY A 129 6.99 -9.15 14.62
C GLY A 129 5.73 -8.51 15.20
N ILE A 130 4.66 -8.35 14.40
CA ILE A 130 3.38 -7.79 14.84
C ILE A 130 2.63 -8.87 15.63
N VAL A 131 2.36 -8.60 16.91
CA VAL A 131 1.69 -9.52 17.86
C VAL A 131 0.22 -9.15 18.02
#